data_AF-A0A3A5LN92-F1
#
_entry.id   AF-A0A3A5LN92-F1
#
_cell.length_a   1.000
_cell.length_b   1.000
_cell.length_c   1.000
_cell.angle_alpha   90.00
_cell.angle_beta   90.00
_cell.angle_gamma   90.00
#
_symmetry.space_group_name_H-M   'P 1'
#
loop_
_entity.id
_entity.type
_entity.pdbx_description
1 polymer ?
#
loop_
_entity_poly.entity_id
_entity_poly.type
_entity_poly.pdbx_seq_one_letter_code
_entity_poly.pdbx_strand_id
1 'polypeptide(L)'
;MSPEYKRKPANQDEIKLYCLVGEALCMVQHLEDALSHSITLKRDVKKPYSMPLIKANELLEGYRFYTLGRAISLAKKEGIYTESLLQNLEIFLSERNWLVHKCMPQNREDVYFETSKNRLFHKIKGITEQAQILLQFIEADLIDFSSSNGLDMSGIKAVMQKYYE
;
A
#
# COMPACT_ATOMS: atom_id res chain seq x y z
N MET A 1 -8.23 -23.50 40.29
CA MET A 1 -9.05 -22.73 39.33
C MET A 1 -8.36 -21.39 39.13
N SER A 2 -7.90 -21.11 37.91
CA SER A 2 -7.38 -19.78 37.56
C SER A 2 -8.51 -18.75 37.68
N PRO A 3 -8.26 -17.54 38.21
CA PRO A 3 -9.29 -16.52 38.33
C PRO A 3 -9.89 -16.21 36.96
N GLU A 4 -11.22 -16.11 36.92
CA GLU A 4 -11.98 -15.75 35.73
C GLU A 4 -11.55 -14.35 35.28
N TYR A 5 -10.74 -14.26 34.23
CA TYR A 5 -10.23 -12.99 33.74
C TYR A 5 -11.36 -12.22 33.07
N LYS A 6 -11.96 -11.25 33.78
CA LYS A 6 -12.96 -10.35 33.22
C LYS A 6 -12.31 -9.46 32.14
N ARG A 7 -12.62 -9.73 30.88
CA ARG A 7 -12.19 -8.89 29.74
C ARG A 7 -12.90 -7.53 29.83
N LYS A 8 -12.12 -6.46 29.96
CA LYS A 8 -12.64 -5.09 29.84
C LYS A 8 -12.95 -4.80 28.36
N PRO A 9 -14.13 -4.26 28.01
CA PRO A 9 -14.41 -3.84 26.64
C PRO A 9 -13.52 -2.67 26.24
N ALA A 10 -13.19 -2.58 24.94
CA ALA A 10 -12.44 -1.46 24.39
C ALA A 10 -13.26 -0.16 24.49
N ASN A 11 -12.59 0.94 24.83
CA ASN A 11 -13.19 2.27 24.80
C ASN A 11 -13.22 2.84 23.36
N GLN A 12 -13.86 3.99 23.17
CA GLN A 12 -14.00 4.60 21.83
C GLN A 12 -12.66 4.98 21.18
N ASP A 13 -11.66 5.40 21.98
CA ASP A 13 -10.34 5.73 21.47
C ASP A 13 -9.56 4.49 21.04
N GLU A 14 -9.65 3.39 21.81
CA GLU A 14 -9.07 2.09 21.47
C GLU A 14 -9.69 1.55 20.17
N ILE A 15 -11.03 1.62 20.05
CA ILE A 15 -11.75 1.25 18.84
C ILE A 15 -11.26 2.08 17.65
N LYS A 16 -11.21 3.41 17.80
CA LYS A 16 -10.76 4.33 16.74
C LYS A 16 -9.31 4.05 16.33
N LEU A 17 -8.41 3.82 17.28
CA LEU A 17 -7.02 3.45 17.00
C LEU A 17 -6.95 2.19 16.14
N TYR A 18 -7.62 1.12 16.54
CA TYR A 18 -7.61 -0.14 15.80
C TYR A 18 -8.24 0.00 14.41
N CYS A 19 -9.32 0.78 14.27
CA CYS A 19 -9.92 1.07 12.98
C CYS A 19 -8.95 1.82 12.05
N LEU A 20 -8.28 2.87 12.54
CA LEU A 20 -7.32 3.64 11.76
C LEU A 20 -6.09 2.81 11.36
N VAL A 21 -5.56 1.99 12.28
CA VAL A 21 -4.44 1.10 11.97
C VAL A 21 -4.86 0.05 10.94
N GLY A 22 -6.05 -0.53 11.08
CA GLY A 22 -6.59 -1.50 10.12
C GLY A 22 -6.76 -0.88 8.74
N GLU A 23 -7.34 0.32 8.66
CA GLU A 23 -7.51 1.06 7.40
C GLU A 23 -6.16 1.33 6.73
N ALA A 24 -5.19 1.86 7.48
CA ALA A 24 -3.86 2.15 6.97
C ALA A 24 -3.14 0.88 6.48
N LEU A 25 -3.26 -0.23 7.22
CA LEU A 25 -2.65 -1.50 6.83
C LEU A 25 -3.27 -2.05 5.55
N CYS A 26 -4.60 -2.02 5.42
CA CYS A 26 -5.28 -2.45 4.19
C CYS A 26 -4.79 -1.63 2.99
N MET A 27 -4.71 -0.30 3.12
CA MET A 27 -4.23 0.55 2.02
C MET A 27 -2.77 0.32 1.66
N VAL A 28 -1.89 0.07 2.65
CA VAL A 28 -0.51 -0.35 2.40
C VAL A 28 -0.48 -1.67 1.61
N GLN A 29 -1.30 -2.65 1.98
CA GLN A 29 -1.35 -3.95 1.31
C GLN A 29 -1.88 -3.83 -0.13
N HIS A 30 -2.86 -2.96 -0.38
CA HIS A 30 -3.30 -2.65 -1.73
C HIS A 30 -2.18 -2.05 -2.59
N LEU A 31 -1.39 -1.14 -2.02
CA LEU A 31 -0.22 -0.58 -2.70
C LEU A 31 0.83 -1.66 -2.99
N GLU A 32 1.11 -2.56 -2.05
CA GLU A 32 2.04 -3.68 -2.23
C GLU A 32 1.59 -4.64 -3.34
N ASP A 33 0.29 -4.94 -3.42
CA ASP A 33 -0.26 -5.79 -4.48
C ASP A 33 -0.21 -5.09 -5.85
N ALA A 34 -0.47 -3.78 -5.91
CA ALA A 34 -0.35 -3.00 -7.15
C ALA A 34 1.10 -2.96 -7.66
N LEU A 35 2.07 -2.79 -6.76
CA LEU A 35 3.50 -2.93 -7.11
C LEU A 35 3.82 -4.32 -7.66
N SER A 36 3.28 -5.37 -7.05
CA SER A 36 3.51 -6.76 -7.48
C SER A 36 2.97 -7.01 -8.90
N HIS A 37 1.76 -6.52 -9.20
CA HIS A 37 1.20 -6.54 -10.55
C HIS A 37 2.06 -5.75 -11.53
N SER A 38 2.45 -4.54 -11.13
CA SER A 38 3.23 -3.66 -11.98
C SER A 38 4.60 -4.24 -12.33
N ILE A 39 5.27 -4.86 -11.36
CA ILE A 39 6.52 -5.60 -11.57
C ILE A 39 6.29 -6.75 -12.54
N THR A 40 5.27 -7.59 -12.31
CA THR A 40 4.96 -8.72 -13.20
C THR A 40 4.78 -8.27 -14.64
N LEU A 41 3.98 -7.21 -14.84
CA LEU A 41 3.65 -6.70 -16.16
C LEU A 41 4.84 -6.04 -16.86
N LYS A 42 5.56 -5.15 -16.18
CA LYS A 42 6.63 -4.36 -16.79
C LYS A 42 7.95 -5.11 -16.91
N ARG A 43 8.26 -5.99 -15.95
CA ARG A 43 9.51 -6.74 -15.91
C ARG A 43 9.43 -8.03 -16.72
N ASP A 44 8.39 -8.84 -16.51
CA ASP A 44 8.37 -10.21 -17.00
C ASP A 44 7.50 -10.38 -18.25
N VAL A 45 6.27 -9.85 -18.22
CA VAL A 45 5.34 -9.95 -19.37
C VAL A 45 5.78 -9.05 -20.52
N LYS A 46 6.10 -7.78 -20.21
CA LYS A 46 6.57 -6.69 -21.10
C LYS A 46 5.63 -6.28 -22.23
N LYS A 47 4.98 -7.24 -22.90
CA LYS A 47 4.07 -7.03 -24.03
C LYS A 47 2.77 -7.81 -23.81
N PRO A 48 1.61 -7.26 -24.19
CA PRO A 48 0.34 -7.96 -24.13
C PRO A 48 0.38 -9.28 -24.91
N TYR A 49 -0.28 -10.31 -24.38
CA TYR A 49 -0.41 -11.64 -24.99
C TYR A 49 0.91 -12.37 -25.26
N SER A 50 2.05 -11.89 -24.74
CA SER A 50 3.36 -12.52 -24.89
C SER A 50 3.55 -13.77 -24.01
N MET A 51 2.71 -13.91 -22.97
CA MET A 51 2.81 -14.94 -21.95
C MET A 51 1.42 -15.52 -21.63
N PRO A 52 1.29 -16.84 -21.45
CA PRO A 52 0.06 -17.45 -20.94
C PRO A 52 -0.29 -16.93 -19.54
N LEU A 53 -1.58 -16.69 -19.30
CA LEU A 53 -2.08 -16.13 -18.03
C LEU A 53 -1.65 -16.94 -16.81
N ILE A 54 -1.66 -18.28 -16.89
CA ILE A 54 -1.26 -19.17 -15.79
C ILE A 54 0.18 -18.87 -15.35
N LYS A 55 1.10 -18.74 -16.30
CA LYS A 55 2.51 -18.45 -16.02
C LYS A 55 2.71 -17.03 -15.48
N ALA A 56 1.94 -16.06 -15.97
CA ALA A 56 1.97 -14.70 -15.43
C ALA A 56 1.46 -14.66 -13.98
N ASN A 57 0.42 -15.44 -13.66
CA ASN A 57 -0.10 -15.55 -12.30
C ASN A 57 0.89 -16.24 -11.35
N GLU A 58 1.60 -17.27 -11.79
CA GLU A 58 2.67 -17.90 -10.99
C GLU A 58 3.77 -16.90 -10.60
N LEU A 59 4.17 -16.02 -11.53
CA LEU A 59 5.13 -14.95 -11.25
C LEU A 59 4.56 -13.92 -10.27
N LEU A 60 3.31 -13.50 -10.48
CA LEU A 60 2.61 -12.56 -9.60
C LEU A 60 2.54 -13.09 -8.15
N GLU A 61 2.15 -14.35 -7.96
CA GLU A 61 2.14 -14.98 -6.65
C GLU A 61 3.52 -14.94 -5.99
N GLY A 62 4.59 -15.16 -6.76
CA GLY A 62 5.96 -15.00 -6.29
C GLY A 62 6.26 -13.59 -5.76
N TYR A 63 5.78 -12.55 -6.44
CA TYR A 63 5.98 -11.16 -6.01
C TYR A 63 5.08 -10.75 -4.85
N ARG A 64 3.90 -11.35 -4.69
CA ARG A 64 3.01 -11.08 -3.53
C ARG A 64 3.65 -11.45 -2.18
N PHE A 65 4.66 -12.32 -2.17
CA PHE A 65 5.46 -12.59 -0.98
C PHE A 65 6.50 -11.49 -0.67
N TYR A 66 6.64 -10.48 -1.52
CA TYR A 66 7.60 -9.41 -1.29
C TYR A 66 7.03 -8.39 -0.31
N THR A 67 7.85 -7.98 0.66
CA THR A 67 7.56 -6.78 1.43
C THR A 67 7.68 -5.54 0.54
N LEU A 68 7.00 -4.44 0.89
CA LEU A 68 7.10 -3.16 0.19
C LEU A 68 8.56 -2.79 -0.15
N GLY A 69 9.47 -2.87 0.84
CA GLY A 69 10.88 -2.53 0.62
C GLY A 69 11.59 -3.42 -0.39
N ARG A 70 11.26 -4.72 -0.43
CA ARG A 70 11.81 -5.66 -1.43
C ARG A 70 11.27 -5.37 -2.82
N ALA A 71 9.97 -5.06 -2.94
CA ALA A 71 9.35 -4.66 -4.20
C ALA A 71 9.95 -3.35 -4.74
N ILE A 72 10.11 -2.32 -3.91
CA ILE A 72 10.76 -1.05 -4.28
C ILE A 72 12.20 -1.28 -4.74
N SER A 73 12.98 -2.08 -4.00
CA SER A 73 14.37 -2.38 -4.37
C SER A 73 14.46 -3.06 -5.75
N LEU A 74 13.55 -3.98 -6.04
CA LEU A 74 13.46 -4.61 -7.36
C LEU A 74 13.05 -3.60 -8.44
N ALA A 75 12.02 -2.79 -8.19
CA ALA A 75 11.55 -1.79 -9.15
C ALA A 75 12.63 -0.76 -9.51
N LYS A 76 13.43 -0.34 -8.53
CA LYS A 76 14.59 0.54 -8.72
C LYS A 76 15.66 -0.13 -9.58
N LYS A 77 16.02 -1.37 -9.25
CA LYS A 77 17.03 -2.14 -9.99
C LYS A 77 16.65 -2.32 -11.46
N GLU A 78 15.38 -2.59 -11.73
CA GLU A 78 14.88 -2.89 -13.07
C GLU A 78 14.41 -1.63 -13.83
N GLY A 79 14.48 -0.45 -13.22
CA GLY A 79 14.09 0.81 -13.87
C GLY A 79 12.60 0.88 -14.23
N ILE A 80 11.73 0.31 -13.37
CA ILE A 80 10.29 0.14 -13.65
C ILE A 80 9.51 1.47 -13.60
N TYR A 81 9.95 2.39 -12.75
CA TYR A 81 9.29 3.66 -12.48
C TYR A 81 10.22 4.85 -12.72
N THR A 82 9.62 6.03 -12.85
CA THR A 82 10.35 7.30 -12.85
C THR A 82 11.03 7.54 -11.51
N GLU A 83 12.12 8.32 -11.53
CA GLU A 83 12.88 8.67 -10.33
C GLU A 83 11.99 9.35 -9.27
N SER A 84 11.07 10.23 -9.70
CA SER A 84 10.11 10.90 -8.81
C SER A 84 9.20 9.90 -8.07
N LEU A 85 8.64 8.92 -8.78
CA LEU A 85 7.79 7.91 -8.16
C LEU A 85 8.58 7.00 -7.22
N LEU A 86 9.82 6.61 -7.59
CA LEU A 86 10.70 5.85 -6.71
C LEU A 86 11.01 6.60 -5.41
N GLN A 87 11.34 7.88 -5.49
CA GLN A 87 11.60 8.71 -4.31
C GLN A 87 10.38 8.78 -3.38
N ASN A 88 9.18 8.97 -3.95
CA ASN A 88 7.96 8.98 -3.14
C ASN A 88 7.69 7.62 -2.45
N LEU A 89 7.95 6.50 -3.14
CA LEU A 89 7.85 5.17 -2.57
C LEU A 89 8.88 4.93 -1.46
N GLU A 90 10.13 5.38 -1.63
CA GLU A 90 11.20 5.27 -0.63
C GLU A 90 10.89 6.09 0.62
N ILE A 91 10.36 7.32 0.46
CA ILE A 91 9.88 8.14 1.59
C ILE A 91 8.76 7.40 2.32
N PHE A 92 7.77 6.89 1.58
CA PHE A 92 6.63 6.18 2.16
C PHE A 92 7.03 4.88 2.89
N LEU A 93 8.06 4.18 2.43
CA LEU A 93 8.57 2.98 3.09
C LEU A 93 8.92 3.23 4.56
N SER A 94 9.47 4.41 4.88
CA SER A 94 9.79 4.78 6.26
C SER A 94 8.53 4.89 7.13
N GLU A 95 7.45 5.46 6.59
CA GLU A 95 6.17 5.60 7.28
C GLU A 95 5.45 4.26 7.45
N ARG A 96 5.44 3.42 6.40
CA ARG A 96 4.95 2.05 6.48
C ARG A 96 5.69 1.24 7.54
N ASN A 97 7.02 1.36 7.61
CA ASN A 97 7.81 0.69 8.64
C ASN A 97 7.49 1.21 10.05
N TRP A 98 7.26 2.52 10.20
CA TRP A 98 6.78 3.07 11.46
C TRP A 98 5.39 2.52 11.82
N LEU A 99 4.46 2.41 10.86
CA LEU A 99 3.13 1.85 11.10
C LEU A 99 3.24 0.42 11.64
N VAL A 100 3.97 -0.45 10.95
CA VAL A 100 4.03 -1.89 11.29
C VAL A 100 4.81 -2.14 12.59
N HIS A 101 5.87 -1.38 12.87
CA HIS A 101 6.79 -1.68 13.97
C HIS A 101 6.67 -0.78 15.19
N LYS A 102 6.06 0.41 15.05
CA LYS A 102 6.12 1.47 16.06
C LYS A 102 4.80 2.17 16.35
N CYS A 103 3.72 1.90 15.61
CA CYS A 103 2.44 2.62 15.82
C CYS A 103 1.76 2.26 17.14
N MET A 104 2.00 1.04 17.64
CA MET A 104 1.41 0.59 18.89
C MET A 104 2.23 1.08 20.08
N PRO A 105 1.62 1.83 21.00
CA PRO A 105 2.27 2.35 22.19
C PRO A 105 2.62 1.19 23.12
N GLN A 106 3.86 1.19 23.63
CA GLN A 106 4.36 0.11 24.48
C GLN A 106 3.74 0.17 25.89
N ASN A 107 3.30 1.35 26.34
CA ASN A 107 2.59 1.55 27.59
C ASN A 107 1.23 2.23 27.34
N ARG A 108 0.20 1.78 28.07
CA ARG A 108 -1.16 2.34 27.96
C ARG A 108 -1.19 3.83 28.26
N GLU A 109 -0.38 4.32 29.20
CA GLU A 109 -0.33 5.72 29.64
C GLU A 109 0.08 6.69 28.53
N ASP A 110 0.89 6.25 27.55
CA ASP A 110 1.37 7.10 26.45
C ASP A 110 0.26 7.55 25.48
N VAL A 111 -0.89 6.84 25.49
CA VAL A 111 -2.06 7.14 24.64
C VAL A 111 -3.02 8.13 25.29
N TYR A 112 -2.98 8.28 26.61
CA TYR A 112 -4.00 9.04 27.34
C TYR A 112 -3.75 10.56 27.39
N PHE A 113 -2.63 11.05 26.85
CA PHE A 113 -2.49 12.48 26.59
C PHE A 113 -3.24 12.85 25.30
N GLU A 114 -4.32 13.62 25.45
CA GLU A 114 -5.24 13.98 24.35
C GLU A 114 -4.51 14.58 23.12
N THR A 115 -3.46 15.38 23.36
CA THR A 115 -2.60 15.95 22.31
C THR A 115 -1.74 14.90 21.60
N SER A 116 -1.19 13.93 22.35
CA SER A 116 -0.43 12.79 21.80
C SER A 116 -1.32 11.85 20.99
N LYS A 117 -2.56 11.63 21.44
CA LYS A 117 -3.56 10.79 20.78
C LYS A 117 -3.98 11.34 19.42
N ASN A 118 -4.37 12.62 19.36
CA ASN A 118 -4.81 13.23 18.10
C ASN A 118 -3.67 13.28 17.07
N ARG A 119 -2.43 13.53 17.52
CA ARG A 119 -1.25 13.45 16.65
C ARG A 119 -1.02 12.04 16.12
N LEU A 120 -1.19 11.02 16.95
CA LEU A 120 -1.09 9.62 16.54
C LEU A 120 -2.13 9.28 15.46
N PHE A 121 -3.41 9.62 15.71
CA PHE A 121 -4.49 9.39 14.75
C PHE A 121 -4.27 10.10 13.43
N HIS A 122 -3.86 11.38 13.48
CA HIS A 122 -3.56 12.14 12.29
C HIS A 122 -2.40 11.54 11.50
N LYS A 123 -1.35 11.08 12.19
CA LYS A 123 -0.22 10.39 11.54
C LYS A 123 -0.68 9.12 10.82
N ILE A 124 -1.43 8.24 11.48
CA ILE A 124 -1.91 6.99 10.88
C ILE A 124 -2.81 7.28 9.67
N LYS A 125 -3.68 8.29 9.78
CA LYS A 125 -4.54 8.68 8.66
C LYS A 125 -3.74 9.23 7.48
N GLY A 126 -2.72 10.05 7.73
CA GLY A 126 -1.81 10.54 6.69
C GLY A 126 -1.09 9.41 5.93
N ILE A 127 -0.74 8.31 6.62
CA ILE A 127 -0.18 7.11 5.96
C ILE A 127 -1.19 6.48 5.02
N THR A 128 -2.47 6.41 5.42
CA THR A 128 -3.56 5.88 4.59
C THR A 128 -3.71 6.71 3.31
N GLU A 129 -3.79 8.03 3.46
CA GLU A 129 -3.94 8.98 2.35
C GLU A 129 -2.73 8.94 1.40
N GLN A 130 -1.52 8.88 1.94
CA GLN A 130 -0.31 8.77 1.13
C GLN A 130 -0.24 7.45 0.37
N ALA A 131 -0.65 6.33 0.98
CA ALA A 131 -0.72 5.04 0.30
C ALA A 131 -1.70 5.08 -0.89
N GLN A 132 -2.86 5.73 -0.69
CA GLN A 132 -3.87 5.91 -1.74
C GLN A 132 -3.35 6.77 -2.91
N ILE A 133 -2.67 7.87 -2.62
CA ILE A 133 -2.06 8.72 -3.67
C ILE A 133 -1.02 7.94 -4.47
N LEU A 134 -0.16 7.18 -3.78
CA LEU A 134 0.85 6.35 -4.45
C LEU A 134 0.22 5.26 -5.32
N LEU A 135 -0.89 4.66 -4.85
CA LEU A 135 -1.63 3.67 -5.62
C LEU A 135 -2.14 4.28 -6.93
N GLN A 136 -2.72 5.49 -6.88
CA GLN A 136 -3.17 6.22 -8.08
C GLN A 136 -2.02 6.49 -9.05
N PHE A 137 -0.83 6.85 -8.55
CA PHE A 137 0.34 7.04 -9.41
C PHE A 137 0.78 5.74 -10.11
N ILE A 138 0.73 4.60 -9.42
CA ILE A 138 1.03 3.29 -10.02
C ILE A 138 -0.04 2.91 -11.05
N GLU A 139 -1.32 3.16 -10.76
CA GLU A 139 -2.42 2.91 -11.70
C GLU A 139 -2.27 3.72 -12.99
N ALA A 140 -2.01 5.03 -12.86
CA ALA A 140 -1.77 5.91 -14.01
C ALA A 140 -0.56 5.45 -14.84
N ASP A 141 0.54 5.12 -14.18
CA ASP A 141 1.75 4.60 -14.81
C ASP A 141 1.51 3.26 -15.54
N LEU A 142 0.66 2.37 -15.00
CA LEU A 142 0.27 1.13 -15.66
C LEU A 142 -0.65 1.35 -16.87
N ILE A 143 -1.51 2.35 -16.81
CA ILE A 143 -2.36 2.73 -17.93
C ILE A 143 -1.52 3.26 -19.10
N ASP A 144 -0.52 4.10 -18.81
CA ASP A 144 0.39 4.62 -19.82
C ASP A 144 1.27 3.52 -20.40
N PHE A 145 1.77 2.61 -19.56
CA PHE A 145 2.47 1.41 -20.01
C PHE A 145 1.60 0.53 -20.92
N SER A 146 0.35 0.30 -20.55
CA SER A 146 -0.58 -0.52 -21.33
C SER A 146 -0.90 0.15 -22.67
N SER A 147 -1.12 1.46 -22.66
CA SER A 147 -1.40 2.27 -23.87
C SER A 147 -0.22 2.28 -24.82
N SER A 148 1.01 2.48 -24.31
CA SER A 148 2.23 2.44 -25.13
C SER A 148 2.52 1.06 -25.72
N ASN A 149 1.93 0.01 -25.16
CA ASN A 149 1.96 -1.34 -25.68
C ASN A 149 0.76 -1.70 -26.58
N GLY A 150 -0.04 -0.70 -26.98
CA GLY A 150 -1.11 -0.87 -27.97
C GLY A 150 -2.45 -1.36 -27.41
N LEU A 151 -2.65 -1.33 -26.08
CA LEU A 151 -3.96 -1.58 -25.48
C LEU A 151 -4.79 -0.29 -25.43
N ASP A 152 -6.08 -0.40 -25.76
CA ASP A 152 -7.01 0.72 -25.58
C ASP A 152 -7.40 0.84 -24.09
N MET A 153 -6.96 1.94 -23.47
CA MET A 153 -7.25 2.26 -22.08
C MET A 153 -8.29 3.39 -21.92
N SER A 154 -8.97 3.80 -22.99
CA SER A 154 -9.93 4.91 -22.98
C SER A 154 -11.07 4.70 -21.95
N GLY A 155 -11.61 3.48 -21.88
CA GLY A 155 -12.63 3.12 -20.90
C GLY A 155 -12.14 3.22 -19.46
N ILE A 156 -10.91 2.79 -19.19
CA ILE A 156 -10.31 2.89 -17.84
C ILE A 156 -10.06 4.36 -17.47
N LYS A 157 -9.54 5.17 -18.40
CA LYS A 157 -9.35 6.61 -18.19
C LYS A 157 -10.66 7.33 -17.86
N ALA A 158 -11.75 6.99 -18.55
CA ALA A 158 -13.07 7.56 -18.26
C ALA A 158 -13.60 7.17 -16.86
N VAL A 159 -13.33 5.94 -16.42
CA VAL A 159 -13.68 5.50 -15.06
C VAL A 159 -12.87 6.26 -14.01
N MET A 160 -11.55 6.39 -14.20
CA MET A 160 -10.69 7.14 -13.28
C MET A 160 -11.15 8.59 -13.14
N GLN A 161 -11.47 9.26 -14.25
CA GLN A 161 -11.94 10.63 -14.23
C GLN A 161 -13.21 10.81 -13.40
N LYS A 162 -14.12 9.82 -13.42
CA LYS A 162 -15.38 9.89 -12.66
C LYS A 162 -15.20 9.75 -11.14
N TYR A 163 -14.18 9.00 -10.70
CA TYR A 163 -14.03 8.63 -9.29
C TYR A 163 -12.88 9.34 -8.58
N TYR A 164 -11.94 9.93 -9.32
CA TYR A 164 -10.78 10.63 -8.77
C TYR A 164 -10.78 12.14 -9.01
N GLU A 165 -11.63 12.67 -9.90
CA GLU A 165 -11.91 14.11 -10.11
C GLU A 165 -13.33 14.46 -9.67
#